data_AF-Q704B9-F1
#
_entry.id   AF-Q704B9-F1
#
_cell.length_a   1.000
_cell.length_b   1.000
_cell.length_c   1.000
_cell.angle_alpha   90.00
_cell.angle_beta   90.00
_cell.angle_gamma   90.00
#
_symmetry.space_group_name_H-M   'P 1'
#
loop_
_entity.id
_entity.type
_entity.pdbx_description
1 polymer ?
#
loop_
_entity_poly.entity_id
_entity_poly.type
_entity_poly.pdbx_seq_one_letter_code
_entity_poly.pdbx_strand_id
1 'polypeptide(L)'
;MLPSPYPPVIGDLAATTNLPVLTFVKPVNGPAANMSLLCGESGSVPGGSSSHNIFIASPLPPMKSLAIEASSSCTTNFLLVRSTLRILPCHPGMDCLSILIYHFYLRRVARFGDIAFKLTMPPRAMIVSITPELALDGSKNYAGGLGVLEGDKFYAAARLGVPYTVITLLYDRGYVEYTEQNGQLEPTEEDQSNFIKRLELFRTCWTTVGGEEVEVAFYLYRLNTATAVFVKPLRPAWAAQATERLYIERTELERFRKYIILAKAALRYIEKFIGWDRVKYVDLQEAYTALVPLLKPDPRYRLVVHTPAPWGHPTFPSRFFRQELGFDLAMNPVVLTELGLAASSEGVVVSKKMVHFAARTFPHHAHKIKAVTNAVEIPRWQHPAVADVKGPEELKAARARVKEEALRALGVRTDRPVIVWARRLTSYKRPHYMVQLIEEVNTDLFFILGGRAHPNDEYGRRIMAEFKRLAATRPNVLYIPSLYVEDMRKIIWAADIFTFTPFSGWEASGTSFMKAGINGVPSVASRDGAVVEVVRDRYNGWLFGEDRTELVSPDTPDIDEREYAEFKQKVNEALDALADGSYWEVAFNAYKTFREYYSMERLFKEYGYL
;
A
#
# COMPACT_ATOMS: atom_id res chain seq x y z
N MET A 1 20.23 67.60 51.92
CA MET A 1 20.93 67.82 50.62
C MET A 1 20.09 67.21 49.51
N LEU A 2 20.49 67.42 48.24
CA LEU A 2 19.83 66.89 47.04
C LEU A 2 19.95 65.34 46.94
N PRO A 3 19.16 64.66 46.09
CA PRO A 3 18.71 63.29 46.35
C PRO A 3 19.68 62.17 45.93
N SER A 4 19.40 60.96 46.41
CA SER A 4 19.99 59.71 45.91
C SER A 4 19.65 59.50 44.43
N PRO A 5 20.60 59.08 43.58
CA PRO A 5 20.33 58.72 42.18
C PRO A 5 19.62 57.38 41.99
N TYR A 6 19.47 56.56 43.06
CA TYR A 6 18.79 55.25 43.00
C TYR A 6 17.82 55.02 44.18
N PRO A 7 16.69 54.31 43.97
CA PRO A 7 15.64 54.11 44.99
C PRO A 7 16.03 53.09 46.09
N PRO A 8 15.35 53.13 47.27
CA PRO A 8 15.81 52.48 48.51
C PRO A 8 15.38 51.01 48.70
N VAL A 9 15.87 50.43 49.80
CA VAL A 9 15.69 49.04 50.28
C VAL A 9 14.87 49.04 51.60
N ILE A 10 14.56 47.86 52.16
CA ILE A 10 13.96 47.56 53.49
C ILE A 10 12.41 47.57 53.49
N GLY A 11 11.71 46.60 54.11
CA GLY A 11 12.15 45.37 54.80
C GLY A 11 11.04 44.70 55.63
N ASP A 12 11.33 43.56 56.27
CA ASP A 12 10.38 42.77 57.07
C ASP A 12 10.14 43.31 58.50
N LEU A 13 8.88 43.27 58.97
CA LEU A 13 8.39 43.32 60.37
C LEU A 13 6.84 43.11 60.33
N ALA A 14 6.11 42.57 61.31
CA ALA A 14 6.35 41.50 62.29
C ALA A 14 5.00 41.13 62.96
N ALA A 15 4.78 39.85 63.30
CA ALA A 15 3.65 39.44 64.17
C ALA A 15 3.92 38.07 64.86
N THR A 16 4.53 38.08 66.05
CA THR A 16 4.71 36.90 66.91
C THR A 16 3.68 36.87 68.04
N THR A 17 3.03 35.73 68.28
CA THR A 17 2.34 35.47 69.57
C THR A 17 2.27 33.98 69.96
N ASN A 18 3.22 33.58 70.82
CA ASN A 18 3.11 32.70 71.99
C ASN A 18 2.61 31.23 71.89
N LEU A 19 3.55 30.33 72.26
CA LEU A 19 3.41 28.98 72.86
C LEU A 19 3.02 29.09 74.38
N PRO A 20 2.87 28.01 75.20
CA PRO A 20 3.18 26.57 75.01
C PRO A 20 1.99 25.63 75.38
N VAL A 21 2.12 24.30 75.59
CA VAL A 21 2.65 23.62 76.81
C VAL A 21 3.23 22.22 76.49
N LEU A 22 4.28 21.86 77.25
CA LEU A 22 5.02 20.58 77.45
C LEU A 22 4.29 19.24 77.14
N THR A 23 4.97 18.14 76.78
CA THR A 23 6.13 17.51 77.48
C THR A 23 7.23 16.87 76.62
N PHE A 24 8.45 16.77 77.18
CA PHE A 24 9.65 16.11 76.62
C PHE A 24 9.72 14.61 76.95
N VAL A 25 10.44 13.83 76.13
CA VAL A 25 11.77 13.20 76.45
C VAL A 25 12.54 12.97 75.14
N LYS A 26 13.88 13.16 75.15
CA LYS A 26 14.80 12.75 74.06
C LYS A 26 16.21 12.44 74.61
N PRO A 27 16.85 11.30 74.23
CA PRO A 27 18.30 11.09 74.42
C PRO A 27 19.17 11.37 73.18
N VAL A 28 20.49 11.30 73.37
CA VAL A 28 21.61 11.55 72.41
C VAL A 28 22.75 10.56 72.73
N ASN A 29 23.82 10.37 71.94
CA ASN A 29 24.41 11.19 70.86
C ASN A 29 25.06 10.33 69.73
N GLY A 30 25.62 10.97 68.70
CA GLY A 30 26.43 10.34 67.65
C GLY A 30 27.90 10.08 68.04
N PRO A 31 28.75 9.77 67.05
CA PRO A 31 29.77 10.76 66.67
C PRO A 31 29.73 11.12 65.17
N ALA A 32 30.53 12.12 64.79
CA ALA A 32 30.63 12.62 63.42
C ALA A 32 32.07 12.51 62.89
N ALA A 33 32.23 12.56 61.57
CA ALA A 33 33.49 12.84 60.90
C ALA A 33 33.26 13.94 59.84
N ASN A 34 34.04 15.02 59.90
CA ASN A 34 34.00 16.12 58.95
C ASN A 34 34.98 15.88 57.81
N MET A 35 34.75 16.52 56.66
CA MET A 35 35.87 17.14 55.95
C MET A 35 35.43 18.42 55.23
N SER A 36 36.11 19.53 55.53
CA SER A 36 35.88 20.84 54.93
C SER A 36 37.23 21.56 54.73
N LEU A 37 37.62 21.77 53.48
CA LEU A 37 38.68 22.67 53.00
C LEU A 37 38.20 23.09 51.59
N LEU A 38 37.72 24.31 51.36
CA LEU A 38 38.43 25.59 51.26
C LEU A 38 39.29 25.73 49.99
N CYS A 39 39.32 26.95 49.47
CA CYS A 39 39.67 27.27 48.09
C CYS A 39 41.19 27.28 47.81
N GLY A 40 41.54 27.07 46.54
CA GLY A 40 42.73 27.65 45.92
C GLY A 40 42.35 28.88 45.08
N GLU A 41 43.20 29.89 45.04
CA GLU A 41 42.92 31.18 44.38
C GLU A 41 43.47 31.21 42.93
N SER A 42 42.70 31.78 42.00
CA SER A 42 43.01 31.96 40.57
C SER A 42 43.20 30.66 39.75
N GLY A 43 43.04 30.72 38.41
CA GLY A 43 43.39 29.56 37.54
C GLY A 43 42.50 29.32 36.33
N SER A 44 42.79 30.01 35.23
CA SER A 44 42.16 29.92 33.91
C SER A 44 42.34 28.59 33.13
N VAL A 45 41.22 27.98 32.72
CA VAL A 45 41.02 27.22 31.44
C VAL A 45 41.87 25.91 31.25
N PRO A 46 42.10 25.29 30.05
CA PRO A 46 41.57 23.94 29.76
C PRO A 46 42.60 22.80 29.55
N GLY A 47 42.12 21.55 29.59
CA GLY A 47 42.74 20.42 28.87
C GLY A 47 42.53 19.03 29.48
N GLY A 48 42.89 17.99 28.72
CA GLY A 48 43.10 16.63 29.23
C GLY A 48 41.97 15.62 28.98
N SER A 49 42.12 14.78 27.96
CA SER A 49 41.29 13.59 27.76
C SER A 49 41.97 12.34 28.32
N SER A 50 41.18 11.39 28.85
CA SER A 50 41.53 9.97 28.84
C SER A 50 40.26 9.13 28.87
N SER A 51 40.30 7.96 28.24
CA SER A 51 39.20 7.00 28.16
C SER A 51 39.67 5.63 28.67
N HIS A 52 38.78 4.90 29.34
CA HIS A 52 39.01 3.53 29.76
C HIS A 52 37.77 2.69 29.43
N ASN A 53 37.85 1.90 28.36
CA ASN A 53 36.89 0.85 28.05
C ASN A 53 37.39 -0.46 28.68
N ILE A 54 36.53 -1.15 29.43
CA ILE A 54 36.79 -2.51 29.91
C ILE A 54 35.69 -3.42 29.38
N PHE A 55 36.05 -4.34 28.48
CA PHE A 55 35.18 -5.42 28.00
C PHE A 55 35.58 -6.74 28.65
N ILE A 56 34.70 -7.33 29.46
CA ILE A 56 34.71 -8.76 29.83
C ILE A 56 33.27 -9.29 29.71
N ALA A 57 33.13 -10.57 29.37
CA ALA A 57 31.91 -11.13 28.79
C ALA A 57 30.94 -11.82 29.78
N SER A 58 29.73 -12.10 29.28
CA SER A 58 28.75 -13.07 29.81
C SER A 58 29.28 -14.52 29.77
N PRO A 59 28.67 -15.51 30.47
CA PRO A 59 27.25 -15.57 30.85
C PRO A 59 26.88 -15.97 32.31
N LEU A 60 25.56 -15.88 32.56
CA LEU A 60 24.76 -16.28 33.74
C LEU A 60 24.43 -17.81 33.74
N PRO A 61 23.66 -18.41 34.70
CA PRO A 61 22.91 -17.86 35.85
C PRO A 61 23.44 -18.40 37.21
N PRO A 62 22.74 -19.05 38.19
CA PRO A 62 21.40 -19.68 38.25
C PRO A 62 20.33 -18.91 39.07
N MET A 63 19.22 -19.60 39.39
CA MET A 63 17.98 -19.13 40.05
C MET A 63 17.98 -19.25 41.59
N LYS A 64 17.37 -18.28 42.30
CA LYS A 64 16.13 -18.44 43.12
C LYS A 64 15.82 -17.21 43.98
N SER A 65 14.64 -16.61 43.79
CA SER A 65 13.94 -15.83 44.82
C SER A 65 12.43 -15.80 44.50
N LEU A 66 11.59 -15.96 45.51
CA LEU A 66 10.13 -15.92 45.41
C LEU A 66 9.63 -14.64 46.09
N ALA A 67 8.90 -13.81 45.35
CA ALA A 67 8.13 -12.70 45.91
C ALA A 67 6.79 -12.60 45.16
N ILE A 68 5.71 -12.41 45.91
CA ILE A 68 4.35 -12.26 45.37
C ILE A 68 3.99 -10.78 45.49
N GLU A 69 3.74 -10.10 44.37
CA GLU A 69 3.12 -8.78 44.41
C GLU A 69 1.61 -8.89 44.57
N ALA A 70 1.07 -8.07 45.46
CA ALA A 70 -0.35 -7.96 45.72
C ALA A 70 -0.70 -6.51 46.14
N SER A 71 -1.98 -6.18 45.99
CA SER A 71 -2.60 -4.87 46.23
C SER A 71 -2.29 -3.76 45.22
N SER A 72 -3.37 -3.12 44.75
CA SER A 72 -3.38 -1.97 43.85
C SER A 72 -3.41 -0.67 44.64
N SER A 73 -2.86 0.41 44.05
CA SER A 73 -3.10 1.78 44.50
C SER A 73 -3.65 2.62 43.36
N CYS A 74 -4.57 3.53 43.67
CA CYS A 74 -5.24 4.41 42.71
C CYS A 74 -4.83 5.87 43.00
N THR A 75 -4.33 6.57 41.98
CA THR A 75 -3.91 7.97 42.09
C THR A 75 -4.77 8.86 41.19
N THR A 76 -5.59 9.71 41.81
CA THR A 76 -6.48 10.66 41.11
C THR A 76 -5.97 12.09 41.30
N ASN A 77 -5.42 12.69 40.24
CA ASN A 77 -4.95 14.07 40.27
C ASN A 77 -6.09 15.06 40.01
N PHE A 78 -6.35 15.97 40.95
CA PHE A 78 -7.25 17.10 40.75
C PHE A 78 -6.51 18.32 40.19
N LEU A 79 -7.05 18.91 39.12
CA LEU A 79 -6.46 20.06 38.43
C LEU A 79 -7.30 21.32 38.71
N LEU A 80 -6.74 22.24 39.50
CA LEU A 80 -7.45 23.42 39.99
C LEU A 80 -7.40 24.56 38.97
N VAL A 81 -8.56 24.93 38.40
CA VAL A 81 -8.65 25.99 37.38
C VAL A 81 -9.28 27.25 37.98
N ARG A 82 -8.51 28.35 38.05
CA ARG A 82 -9.05 29.69 38.29
C ARG A 82 -9.67 30.25 37.01
N SER A 83 -10.89 30.77 37.09
CA SER A 83 -11.55 31.51 36.01
C SER A 83 -12.00 32.90 36.50
N THR A 84 -11.43 33.95 35.94
CA THR A 84 -11.90 35.34 36.12
C THR A 84 -12.97 35.65 35.07
N LEU A 85 -14.19 35.94 35.53
CA LEU A 85 -15.31 36.34 34.66
C LEU A 85 -15.37 37.87 34.52
N ARG A 86 -15.63 38.35 33.30
CA ARG A 86 -16.20 39.68 33.06
C ARG A 86 -17.72 39.57 33.00
N ILE A 87 -18.40 40.59 33.51
CA ILE A 87 -19.86 40.66 33.61
C ILE A 87 -20.47 40.97 32.23
N LEU A 88 -21.61 40.35 31.93
CA LEU A 88 -22.54 40.74 30.86
C LEU A 88 -23.94 40.98 31.48
N PRO A 89 -24.75 41.92 30.95
CA PRO A 89 -26.04 42.26 31.53
C PRO A 89 -27.11 41.18 31.24
N CYS A 90 -28.03 41.01 32.19
CA CYS A 90 -29.11 40.01 32.12
C CYS A 90 -30.41 40.62 31.57
N HIS A 91 -31.11 39.88 30.72
CA HIS A 91 -32.55 40.07 30.46
C HIS A 91 -33.36 39.04 31.27
N PRO A 92 -34.53 39.41 31.83
CA PRO A 92 -35.38 38.49 32.59
C PRO A 92 -36.20 37.59 31.65
N GLY A 93 -36.32 36.30 31.97
CA GLY A 93 -37.30 35.42 31.30
C GLY A 93 -36.96 33.93 31.26
N MET A 94 -35.68 33.54 31.28
CA MET A 94 -35.25 32.13 31.30
C MET A 94 -34.03 31.93 32.21
N ASP A 95 -33.98 30.81 32.92
CA ASP A 95 -32.79 30.43 33.69
C ASP A 95 -31.66 29.95 32.76
N CYS A 96 -30.73 30.86 32.47
CA CYS A 96 -29.53 30.56 31.69
C CYS A 96 -28.65 29.48 32.32
N LEU A 97 -28.70 29.26 33.64
CA LEU A 97 -27.84 28.29 34.33
C LEU A 97 -28.16 26.86 33.88
N SER A 98 -29.44 26.52 33.80
CA SER A 98 -29.93 25.21 33.34
C SER A 98 -29.46 24.86 31.92
N ILE A 99 -29.58 25.80 30.97
CA ILE A 99 -29.13 25.58 29.58
C ILE A 99 -27.61 25.50 29.49
N LEU A 100 -26.88 26.38 30.20
CA LEU A 100 -25.41 26.38 30.14
C LEU A 100 -24.82 25.10 30.74
N ILE A 101 -25.37 24.60 31.86
CA ILE A 101 -24.97 23.34 32.47
C ILE A 101 -25.21 22.17 31.52
N TYR A 102 -26.39 22.05 30.90
CA TYR A 102 -26.69 20.95 29.98
C TYR A 102 -25.77 20.97 28.74
N HIS A 103 -25.54 22.15 28.16
CA HIS A 103 -24.66 22.29 26.99
C HIS A 103 -23.17 22.07 27.32
N PHE A 104 -22.70 22.51 28.51
CA PHE A 104 -21.36 22.16 28.98
C PHE A 104 -21.25 20.67 29.31
N TYR A 105 -22.26 20.06 29.93
CA TYR A 105 -22.25 18.64 30.27
C TYR A 105 -22.16 17.78 29.01
N LEU A 106 -23.00 18.02 28.00
CA LEU A 106 -22.92 17.30 26.72
C LEU A 106 -21.58 17.52 25.98
N ARG A 107 -21.08 18.77 25.90
CA ARG A 107 -19.75 19.03 25.29
C ARG A 107 -18.59 18.44 26.08
N ARG A 108 -18.71 18.33 27.41
CA ARG A 108 -17.70 17.75 28.30
C ARG A 108 -17.75 16.23 28.29
N VAL A 109 -18.93 15.61 28.25
CA VAL A 109 -19.09 14.15 28.08
C VAL A 109 -18.62 13.71 26.69
N ALA A 110 -18.93 14.45 25.63
CA ALA A 110 -18.37 14.17 24.30
C ALA A 110 -16.83 14.24 24.30
N ARG A 111 -16.24 15.34 24.81
CA ARG A 111 -14.77 15.48 24.88
C ARG A 111 -14.11 14.49 25.84
N PHE A 112 -14.68 14.19 27.00
CA PHE A 112 -14.11 13.21 27.93
C PHE A 112 -14.34 11.77 27.46
N GLY A 113 -15.38 11.49 26.68
CA GLY A 113 -15.51 10.24 25.93
C GLY A 113 -14.35 10.08 24.95
N ASP A 114 -14.16 11.05 24.04
CA ASP A 114 -13.05 11.06 23.07
C ASP A 114 -11.67 11.01 23.73
N ILE A 115 -11.47 11.70 24.86
CA ILE A 115 -10.18 11.78 25.55
C ILE A 115 -9.91 10.52 26.39
N ALA A 116 -10.90 9.99 27.10
CA ALA A 116 -10.75 8.72 27.84
C ALA A 116 -10.54 7.55 26.88
N PHE A 117 -11.29 7.48 25.77
CA PHE A 117 -11.13 6.45 24.74
C PHE A 117 -9.75 6.53 24.02
N LYS A 118 -9.11 7.70 24.03
CA LYS A 118 -7.71 7.91 23.59
C LYS A 118 -6.65 7.64 24.67
N LEU A 119 -7.05 7.44 25.93
CA LEU A 119 -6.14 7.21 27.07
C LEU A 119 -6.19 5.77 27.62
N THR A 120 -7.23 4.99 27.30
CA THR A 120 -7.37 3.59 27.76
C THR A 120 -7.02 2.53 26.72
N MET A 121 -6.64 2.94 25.51
CA MET A 121 -6.11 2.08 24.45
C MET A 121 -4.63 2.40 24.22
N PRO A 122 -3.72 1.41 24.11
CA PRO A 122 -2.43 1.66 23.47
C PRO A 122 -2.69 2.14 22.03
N PRO A 123 -1.91 3.10 21.50
CA PRO A 123 -2.15 3.62 20.15
C PRO A 123 -2.08 2.47 19.14
N ARG A 124 -3.20 2.17 18.46
CA ARG A 124 -3.27 1.07 17.49
C ARG A 124 -2.13 1.22 16.48
N ALA A 125 -1.24 0.24 16.44
CA ALA A 125 0.00 0.36 15.70
C ALA A 125 -0.28 0.49 14.19
N MET A 126 0.25 1.56 13.60
CA MET A 126 0.07 1.95 12.21
C MET A 126 0.83 1.01 11.28
N ILE A 127 0.15 0.51 10.26
CA ILE A 127 0.80 -0.04 9.08
C ILE A 127 1.15 1.12 8.16
N VAL A 128 2.41 1.22 7.75
CA VAL A 128 2.82 2.11 6.65
C VAL A 128 3.13 1.24 5.45
N SER A 129 2.70 1.68 4.27
CA SER A 129 3.04 1.05 3.00
C SER A 129 3.58 2.14 2.07
N ILE A 130 4.66 1.85 1.35
CA ILE A 130 5.29 2.79 0.42
C ILE A 130 5.24 2.15 -0.97
N THR A 131 4.74 2.87 -1.97
CA THR A 131 4.46 2.31 -3.30
C THR A 131 4.81 3.27 -4.45
N PRO A 132 5.32 2.77 -5.58
CA PRO A 132 5.41 3.51 -6.84
C PRO A 132 4.05 3.90 -7.42
N GLU A 133 2.98 3.13 -7.18
CA GLU A 133 1.65 3.37 -7.77
C GLU A 133 0.49 2.99 -6.85
N LEU A 134 -0.66 3.64 -7.03
CA LEU A 134 -1.87 3.45 -6.22
C LEU A 134 -3.14 3.71 -7.03
N ALA A 135 -3.96 2.68 -7.21
CA ALA A 135 -5.24 2.76 -7.91
C ALA A 135 -6.39 2.94 -6.91
N LEU A 136 -6.76 4.18 -6.61
CA LEU A 136 -8.04 4.51 -5.97
C LEU A 136 -9.14 4.69 -7.04
N ASP A 137 -10.41 4.54 -6.66
CA ASP A 137 -11.54 4.62 -7.60
C ASP A 137 -11.62 6.00 -8.28
N GLY A 138 -11.63 6.00 -9.61
CA GLY A 138 -11.51 7.19 -10.46
C GLY A 138 -10.17 7.95 -10.34
N SER A 139 -9.06 7.24 -10.04
CA SER A 139 -7.68 7.74 -10.12
C SER A 139 -6.98 7.23 -11.37
N LYS A 140 -5.96 7.94 -11.85
CA LYS A 140 -5.03 7.48 -12.90
C LYS A 140 -3.57 7.40 -12.39
N ASN A 141 -3.38 7.35 -11.08
CA ASN A 141 -2.06 7.30 -10.42
C ASN A 141 -1.47 5.86 -10.39
N TYR A 142 -1.73 5.06 -11.44
CA TYR A 142 -1.29 3.66 -11.58
C TYR A 142 -1.25 3.19 -13.05
N ALA A 143 -0.46 2.16 -13.29
CA ALA A 143 -0.24 1.51 -14.59
C ALA A 143 -0.64 0.03 -14.60
N GLY A 144 -0.69 -0.66 -13.45
CA GLY A 144 -0.93 -2.10 -13.42
C GLY A 144 -1.44 -2.70 -12.11
N GLY A 145 -1.16 -4.00 -11.94
CA GLY A 145 -1.70 -4.82 -10.86
C GLY A 145 -1.15 -4.49 -9.46
N LEU A 146 0.01 -3.83 -9.39
CA LEU A 146 0.67 -3.43 -8.14
C LEU A 146 -0.16 -2.35 -7.42
N GLY A 147 -0.43 -1.24 -8.10
CA GLY A 147 -1.23 -0.14 -7.57
C GLY A 147 -2.69 -0.52 -7.36
N VAL A 148 -3.20 -1.49 -8.14
CA VAL A 148 -4.54 -2.04 -7.93
C VAL A 148 -4.61 -2.94 -6.70
N LEU A 149 -3.64 -3.81 -6.45
CA LEU A 149 -3.53 -4.55 -5.19
C LEU A 149 -3.41 -3.59 -4.00
N GLU A 150 -2.59 -2.54 -4.13
CA GLU A 150 -2.39 -1.56 -3.07
C GLU A 150 -3.66 -0.75 -2.78
N GLY A 151 -4.43 -0.40 -3.82
CA GLY A 151 -5.77 0.15 -3.66
C GLY A 151 -6.70 -0.82 -2.93
N ASP A 152 -6.66 -2.11 -3.27
CA ASP A 152 -7.44 -3.14 -2.58
C ASP A 152 -7.02 -3.27 -1.10
N LYS A 153 -5.72 -3.16 -0.76
CA LYS A 153 -5.25 -3.05 0.64
C LYS A 153 -5.79 -1.79 1.33
N PHE A 154 -5.77 -0.63 0.67
CA PHE A 154 -6.31 0.63 1.22
C PHE A 154 -7.81 0.52 1.56
N TYR A 155 -8.64 0.02 0.64
CA TYR A 155 -10.09 -0.14 0.86
C TYR A 155 -10.39 -1.21 1.92
N ALA A 156 -9.67 -2.34 1.91
CA ALA A 156 -9.79 -3.37 2.94
C ALA A 156 -9.43 -2.83 4.34
N ALA A 157 -8.35 -2.05 4.46
CA ALA A 157 -7.97 -1.44 5.74
C ALA A 157 -9.04 -0.47 6.27
N ALA A 158 -9.63 0.34 5.38
CA ALA A 158 -10.73 1.24 5.71
C ALA A 158 -11.99 0.50 6.19
N ARG A 159 -12.29 -0.67 5.61
CA ARG A 159 -13.42 -1.53 5.99
C ARG A 159 -13.17 -2.28 7.30
N LEU A 160 -11.95 -2.80 7.47
CA LEU A 160 -11.57 -3.69 8.58
C LEU A 160 -11.08 -2.92 9.83
N GLY A 161 -11.03 -1.58 9.78
CA GLY A 161 -10.63 -0.74 10.92
C GLY A 161 -9.14 -0.79 11.26
N VAL A 162 -8.31 -1.20 10.30
CA VAL A 162 -6.84 -1.23 10.42
C VAL A 162 -6.31 0.18 10.18
N PRO A 163 -5.49 0.76 11.08
CA PRO A 163 -4.79 2.00 10.80
C PRO A 163 -3.72 1.76 9.72
N TYR A 164 -3.92 2.37 8.56
CA TYR A 164 -3.13 2.08 7.36
C TYR A 164 -2.79 3.39 6.64
N THR A 165 -1.50 3.63 6.40
CA THR A 165 -1.03 4.79 5.61
C THR A 165 -0.24 4.33 4.40
N VAL A 166 -0.79 4.50 3.20
CA VAL A 166 -0.05 4.29 1.95
C VAL A 166 0.57 5.61 1.48
N ILE A 167 1.84 5.59 1.07
CA ILE A 167 2.59 6.75 0.58
C ILE A 167 3.07 6.48 -0.84
N THR A 168 2.76 7.40 -1.76
CA THR A 168 3.07 7.32 -3.20
C THR A 168 3.38 8.70 -3.77
N LEU A 169 3.91 8.79 -4.99
CA LEU A 169 4.00 10.05 -5.73
C LEU A 169 2.65 10.43 -6.33
N LEU A 170 2.42 11.73 -6.52
CA LEU A 170 1.30 12.26 -7.31
C LEU A 170 1.78 12.53 -8.74
N TYR A 171 1.32 11.73 -9.69
CA TYR A 171 1.66 11.89 -11.10
C TYR A 171 0.57 12.69 -11.81
N ASP A 172 0.69 14.02 -11.88
CA ASP A 172 -0.34 14.91 -12.42
C ASP A 172 -0.92 14.49 -13.78
N ARG A 173 -0.08 13.86 -14.62
CA ARG A 173 -0.38 13.48 -16.01
C ARG A 173 -0.41 11.95 -16.22
N GLY A 174 -0.45 11.19 -15.12
CA GLY A 174 -0.60 9.73 -15.06
C GLY A 174 0.48 8.93 -15.77
N TYR A 175 0.15 7.69 -16.15
CA TYR A 175 0.97 6.78 -16.93
C TYR A 175 0.85 7.06 -18.44
N VAL A 176 -0.21 6.60 -19.11
CA VAL A 176 -0.43 6.77 -20.57
C VAL A 176 -1.89 6.52 -20.97
N GLU A 177 -2.46 7.46 -21.72
CA GLU A 177 -3.75 7.30 -22.44
C GLU A 177 -3.43 6.95 -23.91
N TYR A 178 -4.37 6.39 -24.67
CA TYR A 178 -4.19 6.22 -26.12
C TYR A 178 -5.38 6.80 -26.86
N THR A 179 -5.11 7.75 -27.77
CA THR A 179 -6.13 8.46 -28.54
C THR A 179 -6.04 8.11 -30.02
N GLU A 180 -7.18 8.03 -30.70
CA GLU A 180 -7.18 7.86 -32.15
C GLU A 180 -6.74 9.15 -32.87
N GLN A 181 -5.69 9.03 -33.68
CA GLN A 181 -5.19 10.11 -34.54
C GLN A 181 -4.83 9.49 -35.91
N ASN A 182 -5.38 10.04 -37.00
CA ASN A 182 -5.13 9.56 -38.38
C ASN A 182 -5.33 8.04 -38.59
N GLY A 183 -6.27 7.42 -37.86
CA GLY A 183 -6.52 5.98 -37.92
C GLY A 183 -5.59 5.12 -37.05
N GLN A 184 -4.59 5.69 -36.40
CA GLN A 184 -3.65 5.02 -35.49
C GLN A 184 -3.94 5.36 -34.02
N LEU A 185 -3.36 4.60 -33.07
CA LEU A 185 -3.55 4.82 -31.63
C LEU A 185 -2.27 5.44 -31.04
N GLU A 186 -2.30 6.74 -30.84
CA GLU A 186 -1.13 7.50 -30.38
C GLU A 186 -1.11 7.66 -28.85
N PRO A 187 0.05 7.47 -28.21
CA PRO A 187 0.19 7.57 -26.76
C PRO A 187 0.11 9.03 -26.32
N THR A 188 -0.82 9.32 -25.40
CA THR A 188 -1.10 10.64 -24.86
C THR A 188 -1.02 10.65 -23.33
N GLU A 189 -1.34 11.78 -22.72
CA GLU A 189 -1.26 12.01 -21.28
C GLU A 189 -2.61 11.79 -20.60
N GLU A 190 -2.60 11.36 -19.35
CA GLU A 190 -3.81 11.01 -18.61
C GLU A 190 -4.33 12.19 -17.79
N ASP A 191 -5.44 12.84 -18.21
CA ASP A 191 -6.13 13.79 -17.34
C ASP A 191 -6.71 13.07 -16.12
N GLN A 192 -6.32 13.55 -14.94
CA GLN A 192 -6.86 13.17 -13.64
C GLN A 192 -7.18 14.38 -12.77
N SER A 193 -7.45 15.55 -13.37
CA SER A 193 -7.83 16.78 -12.66
C SER A 193 -9.01 16.57 -11.71
N ASN A 194 -9.94 15.67 -12.07
CA ASN A 194 -11.10 15.30 -11.24
C ASN A 194 -10.77 14.31 -10.11
N PHE A 195 -9.63 13.62 -10.16
CA PHE A 195 -9.05 12.92 -9.01
C PHE A 195 -8.36 13.92 -8.06
N ILE A 196 -7.50 14.79 -8.60
CA ILE A 196 -6.70 15.75 -7.81
C ILE A 196 -7.59 16.71 -7.01
N LYS A 197 -8.73 17.15 -7.58
CA LYS A 197 -9.76 17.95 -6.86
C LYS A 197 -10.38 17.25 -5.63
N ARG A 198 -10.22 15.93 -5.48
CA ARG A 198 -10.69 15.14 -4.31
C ARG A 198 -9.61 14.99 -3.22
N LEU A 199 -8.42 15.57 -3.39
CA LEU A 199 -7.32 15.47 -2.44
C LEU A 199 -7.21 16.74 -1.56
N GLU A 200 -7.03 16.55 -0.25
CA GLU A 200 -6.75 17.63 0.71
C GLU A 200 -5.26 18.00 0.66
N LEU A 201 -4.90 19.24 0.31
CA LEU A 201 -3.53 19.73 0.54
C LEU A 201 -3.29 19.84 2.05
N PHE A 202 -2.45 18.96 2.59
CA PHE A 202 -2.20 18.89 4.03
C PHE A 202 -1.07 19.83 4.45
N ARG A 203 0.18 19.58 4.00
CA ARG A 203 1.38 20.35 4.37
C ARG A 203 2.44 20.26 3.27
N THR A 204 3.37 21.22 3.22
CA THR A 204 4.65 21.08 2.51
C THR A 204 5.78 20.71 3.47
N CYS A 205 6.87 20.16 2.95
CA CYS A 205 8.14 20.05 3.65
C CYS A 205 9.32 20.09 2.69
N TRP A 206 10.50 20.43 3.23
CA TRP A 206 11.77 20.44 2.50
C TRP A 206 12.56 19.13 2.74
N THR A 207 13.28 18.70 1.71
CA THR A 207 14.18 17.56 1.71
C THR A 207 15.26 17.74 0.63
N THR A 208 16.45 17.18 0.79
CA THR A 208 17.49 17.26 -0.25
C THR A 208 17.38 16.14 -1.27
N VAL A 209 17.71 16.38 -2.54
CA VAL A 209 17.93 15.35 -3.58
C VAL A 209 19.05 15.81 -4.51
N GLY A 210 20.06 14.96 -4.77
CA GLY A 210 21.20 15.29 -5.62
C GLY A 210 22.04 16.48 -5.15
N GLY A 211 21.97 16.81 -3.85
CA GLY A 211 22.59 18.00 -3.25
C GLY A 211 21.73 19.27 -3.27
N GLU A 212 20.56 19.25 -3.92
CA GLU A 212 19.65 20.40 -4.04
C GLU A 212 18.47 20.30 -3.04
N GLU A 213 17.99 21.43 -2.53
CA GLU A 213 16.77 21.48 -1.69
C GLU A 213 15.50 21.35 -2.55
N VAL A 214 14.64 20.40 -2.19
CA VAL A 214 13.39 20.04 -2.88
C VAL A 214 12.21 20.28 -1.93
N GLU A 215 11.25 21.10 -2.35
CA GLU A 215 9.98 21.29 -1.67
C GLU A 215 8.98 20.25 -2.17
N VAL A 216 8.40 19.46 -1.26
CA VAL A 216 7.31 18.52 -1.56
C VAL A 216 6.04 18.89 -0.79
N ALA A 217 4.90 18.77 -1.45
CA ALA A 217 3.57 18.84 -0.86
C ALA A 217 3.01 17.44 -0.60
N PHE A 218 2.29 17.28 0.51
CA PHE A 218 1.51 16.09 0.83
C PHE A 218 0.04 16.37 0.59
N TYR A 219 -0.54 15.67 -0.38
CA TYR A 219 -1.96 15.64 -0.69
C TYR A 219 -2.59 14.38 -0.11
N LEU A 220 -3.71 14.49 0.60
CA LEU A 220 -4.30 13.39 1.36
C LEU A 220 -5.68 12.99 0.84
N TYR A 221 -5.91 11.69 0.77
CA TYR A 221 -7.23 11.08 0.65
C TYR A 221 -7.44 10.14 1.84
N ARG A 222 -8.55 10.27 2.58
CA ARG A 222 -8.81 9.48 3.79
C ARG A 222 -10.14 8.74 3.70
N LEU A 223 -10.17 7.51 4.19
CA LEU A 223 -11.38 6.70 4.29
C LEU A 223 -11.29 5.88 5.58
N ASN A 224 -12.17 6.15 6.54
CA ASN A 224 -12.17 5.55 7.88
C ASN A 224 -10.78 5.59 8.54
N THR A 225 -10.14 4.43 8.75
CA THR A 225 -8.81 4.28 9.35
C THR A 225 -7.66 4.30 8.34
N ALA A 226 -7.95 4.35 7.03
CA ALA A 226 -6.96 4.38 5.97
C ALA A 226 -6.68 5.81 5.47
N THR A 227 -5.41 6.12 5.20
CA THR A 227 -4.94 7.37 4.61
C THR A 227 -4.03 7.08 3.42
N ALA A 228 -4.30 7.70 2.28
CA ALA A 228 -3.40 7.72 1.13
C ALA A 228 -2.71 9.08 1.06
N VAL A 229 -1.38 9.05 0.96
CA VAL A 229 -0.48 10.21 0.94
C VAL A 229 0.14 10.32 -0.44
N PHE A 230 -0.28 11.32 -1.19
CA PHE A 230 0.20 11.64 -2.52
C PHE A 230 1.25 12.75 -2.42
N VAL A 231 2.51 12.41 -2.70
CA VAL A 231 3.67 13.30 -2.63
C VAL A 231 3.84 14.02 -3.97
N LYS A 232 3.74 15.36 -3.96
CA LYS A 232 3.97 16.19 -5.15
C LYS A 232 5.12 17.19 -4.92
N PRO A 233 6.27 17.03 -5.58
CA PRO A 233 7.29 18.08 -5.64
C PRO A 233 6.74 19.37 -6.25
N LEU A 234 7.07 20.50 -5.63
CA LEU A 234 6.71 21.85 -6.09
C LEU A 234 7.93 22.60 -6.64
N ARG A 235 9.11 22.39 -6.04
CA ARG A 235 10.37 23.07 -6.36
C ARG A 235 11.55 22.11 -6.13
N PRO A 236 12.66 22.22 -6.87
CA PRO A 236 12.86 23.02 -8.07
C PRO A 236 12.06 22.45 -9.27
N ALA A 237 12.05 23.16 -10.40
CA ALA A 237 11.26 22.78 -11.57
C ALA A 237 11.60 21.38 -12.11
N TRP A 238 12.87 20.94 -12.03
CA TRP A 238 13.24 19.59 -12.46
C TRP A 238 12.60 18.51 -11.57
N ALA A 239 12.40 18.76 -10.28
CA ALA A 239 11.84 17.77 -9.34
C ALA A 239 10.35 17.57 -9.56
N ALA A 240 9.61 18.65 -9.83
CA ALA A 240 8.23 18.57 -10.31
C ALA A 240 8.17 17.78 -11.62
N GLN A 241 8.94 18.21 -12.64
CA GLN A 241 9.01 17.56 -13.95
C GLN A 241 9.36 16.07 -13.91
N ALA A 242 10.28 15.67 -13.02
CA ALA A 242 10.68 14.28 -12.81
C ALA A 242 9.58 13.42 -12.17
N THR A 243 8.43 13.99 -11.79
CA THR A 243 7.31 13.30 -11.13
C THR A 243 5.95 13.53 -11.79
N GLU A 244 5.88 14.26 -12.91
CA GLU A 244 4.61 14.53 -13.62
C GLU A 244 3.95 13.27 -14.22
N ARG A 245 4.75 12.26 -14.60
CA ARG A 245 4.31 11.01 -15.24
C ARG A 245 4.75 9.76 -14.47
N LEU A 246 3.89 8.77 -14.37
CA LEU A 246 4.22 7.44 -13.84
C LEU A 246 4.95 6.63 -14.92
N TYR A 247 6.06 5.97 -14.58
CA TYR A 247 6.89 5.10 -15.45
C TYR A 247 7.36 5.67 -16.82
N ILE A 248 7.06 6.93 -17.13
CA ILE A 248 7.67 7.66 -18.23
C ILE A 248 8.79 8.54 -17.63
N GLU A 249 10.01 8.32 -18.08
CA GLU A 249 11.22 9.07 -17.73
C GLU A 249 12.06 9.32 -18.99
N ARG A 250 12.76 10.47 -19.06
CA ARG A 250 13.63 10.84 -20.19
C ARG A 250 15.04 10.29 -20.00
N THR A 251 15.47 10.08 -18.74
CA THR A 251 16.80 9.57 -18.40
C THR A 251 16.76 8.63 -17.19
N GLU A 252 17.78 7.78 -17.08
CA GLU A 252 17.93 6.91 -15.90
C GLU A 252 18.16 7.71 -14.59
N LEU A 253 18.82 8.88 -14.67
CA LEU A 253 19.02 9.75 -13.50
C LEU A 253 17.71 10.41 -13.04
N GLU A 254 16.81 10.76 -13.97
CA GLU A 254 15.44 11.20 -13.66
C GLU A 254 14.66 10.08 -12.96
N ARG A 255 14.76 8.84 -13.45
CA ARG A 255 14.17 7.65 -12.80
C ARG A 255 14.73 7.42 -11.40
N PHE A 256 16.03 7.57 -11.20
CA PHE A 256 16.66 7.47 -9.87
C PHE A 256 16.15 8.58 -8.93
N ARG A 257 16.22 9.84 -9.36
CA ARG A 257 15.77 11.00 -8.56
C ARG A 257 14.26 10.92 -8.24
N LYS A 258 13.41 10.45 -9.16
CA LYS A 258 11.97 10.17 -8.94
C LYS A 258 11.74 9.30 -7.70
N TYR A 259 12.44 8.17 -7.57
CA TYR A 259 12.23 7.27 -6.44
C TYR A 259 13.01 7.67 -5.17
N ILE A 260 14.10 8.42 -5.28
CA ILE A 260 14.72 9.10 -4.11
C ILE A 260 13.78 10.16 -3.52
N ILE A 261 13.09 10.95 -4.34
CA ILE A 261 12.05 11.90 -3.90
C ILE A 261 10.98 11.16 -3.10
N LEU A 262 10.42 10.06 -3.63
CA LEU A 262 9.44 9.23 -2.93
C LEU A 262 9.98 8.74 -1.58
N ALA A 263 11.18 8.15 -1.58
CA ALA A 263 11.77 7.55 -0.39
C ALA A 263 12.04 8.58 0.72
N LYS A 264 12.66 9.72 0.38
CA LYS A 264 12.92 10.80 1.35
C LYS A 264 11.64 11.47 1.83
N ALA A 265 10.67 11.72 0.95
CA ALA A 265 9.38 12.31 1.32
C ALA A 265 8.56 11.37 2.23
N ALA A 266 8.57 10.07 1.97
CA ALA A 266 7.94 9.08 2.85
C ALA A 266 8.58 9.06 4.24
N LEU A 267 9.92 9.06 4.34
CA LEU A 267 10.63 9.20 5.61
C LEU A 267 10.25 10.49 6.34
N ARG A 268 10.24 11.65 5.65
CA ARG A 268 9.81 12.92 6.25
C ARG A 268 8.36 12.91 6.73
N TYR A 269 7.46 12.23 6.03
CA TYR A 269 6.07 12.09 6.44
C TYR A 269 5.93 11.19 7.69
N ILE A 270 6.65 10.06 7.72
CA ILE A 270 6.68 9.17 8.89
C ILE A 270 7.25 9.92 10.10
N GLU A 271 8.41 10.57 9.95
CA GLU A 271 9.09 11.34 11.01
C GLU A 271 8.20 12.44 11.61
N LYS A 272 7.58 13.28 10.76
CA LYS A 272 6.91 14.52 11.21
C LYS A 272 5.43 14.35 11.56
N PHE A 273 4.75 13.34 11.01
CA PHE A 273 3.29 13.22 11.13
C PHE A 273 2.83 11.86 11.65
N ILE A 274 3.54 10.75 11.38
CA ILE A 274 3.16 9.42 11.90
C ILE A 274 3.83 9.12 13.24
N GLY A 275 5.11 9.42 13.43
CA GLY A 275 5.91 9.00 14.58
C GLY A 275 6.32 7.52 14.46
N TRP A 276 7.63 7.24 14.49
CA TRP A 276 8.17 5.88 14.37
C TRP A 276 7.76 4.96 15.53
N ASP A 277 7.48 5.54 16.70
CA ASP A 277 6.91 4.88 17.88
C ASP A 277 5.55 4.22 17.59
N ARG A 278 4.75 4.79 16.68
CA ARG A 278 3.43 4.27 16.31
C ARG A 278 3.45 3.30 15.14
N VAL A 279 4.58 3.10 14.44
CA VAL A 279 4.66 2.22 13.27
C VAL A 279 4.93 0.77 13.68
N LYS A 280 4.09 -0.17 13.19
CA LYS A 280 4.29 -1.63 13.33
C LYS A 280 5.24 -2.16 12.25
N TYR A 281 4.88 -1.92 10.98
CA TYR A 281 5.59 -2.36 9.78
C TYR A 281 5.65 -1.21 8.77
N VAL A 282 6.71 -1.21 7.97
CA VAL A 282 6.81 -0.40 6.74
C VAL A 282 6.95 -1.37 5.57
N ASP A 283 5.86 -1.56 4.83
CA ASP A 283 5.82 -2.48 3.70
C ASP A 283 6.29 -1.75 2.43
N LEU A 284 7.41 -2.21 1.87
CA LEU A 284 8.09 -1.63 0.73
C LEU A 284 7.60 -2.36 -0.54
N GLN A 285 6.69 -1.74 -1.27
CA GLN A 285 6.01 -2.36 -2.42
C GLN A 285 6.87 -2.22 -3.69
N GLU A 286 7.50 -3.33 -4.10
CA GLU A 286 8.46 -3.44 -5.20
C GLU A 286 9.74 -2.59 -5.03
N ALA A 287 10.83 -3.05 -5.64
CA ALA A 287 12.21 -2.69 -5.31
C ALA A 287 12.57 -1.20 -5.40
N TYR A 288 11.85 -0.39 -6.17
CA TYR A 288 12.04 1.07 -6.17
C TYR A 288 11.92 1.69 -4.76
N THR A 289 11.17 1.06 -3.87
CA THR A 289 10.98 1.51 -2.49
C THR A 289 12.10 1.04 -1.54
N ALA A 290 12.99 0.15 -1.98
CA ALA A 290 14.21 -0.25 -1.25
C ALA A 290 15.22 0.89 -1.02
N LEU A 291 15.00 2.06 -1.63
CA LEU A 291 15.75 3.28 -1.35
C LEU A 291 15.46 3.83 0.07
N VAL A 292 14.29 3.53 0.64
CA VAL A 292 13.87 3.95 1.99
C VAL A 292 14.80 3.42 3.11
N PRO A 293 15.06 2.11 3.24
CA PRO A 293 15.93 1.57 4.29
C PRO A 293 17.40 2.00 4.19
N LEU A 294 17.87 2.44 3.02
CA LEU A 294 19.21 3.02 2.85
C LEU A 294 19.34 4.41 3.48
N LEU A 295 18.30 5.21 3.34
CA LEU A 295 18.22 6.58 3.85
C LEU A 295 17.98 6.62 5.36
N LYS A 296 17.23 5.64 5.89
CA LYS A 296 17.15 5.33 7.32
C LYS A 296 16.99 3.82 7.52
N PRO A 297 17.97 3.12 8.11
CA PRO A 297 17.78 1.76 8.62
C PRO A 297 16.75 1.70 9.75
N ASP A 298 15.99 0.61 9.80
CA ASP A 298 14.98 0.30 10.82
C ASP A 298 14.57 -1.18 10.72
N PRO A 299 14.34 -1.92 11.81
CA PRO A 299 13.95 -3.35 11.71
C PRO A 299 12.52 -3.58 11.18
N ARG A 300 11.68 -2.52 11.10
CA ARG A 300 10.27 -2.62 10.70
C ARG A 300 10.03 -2.81 9.20
N TYR A 301 11.05 -2.72 8.35
CA TYR A 301 10.89 -2.84 6.89
C TYR A 301 10.66 -4.28 6.44
N ARG A 302 9.72 -4.46 5.52
CA ARG A 302 9.50 -5.71 4.77
C ARG A 302 9.44 -5.42 3.29
N LEU A 303 10.20 -6.12 2.46
CA LEU A 303 10.16 -5.93 1.01
C LEU A 303 9.11 -6.85 0.38
N VAL A 304 8.10 -6.28 -0.27
CA VAL A 304 7.11 -7.02 -1.05
C VAL A 304 7.58 -7.04 -2.51
N VAL A 305 7.94 -8.22 -3.01
CA VAL A 305 8.47 -8.42 -4.38
C VAL A 305 7.34 -8.88 -5.28
N HIS A 306 7.11 -8.17 -6.39
CA HIS A 306 6.06 -8.45 -7.39
C HIS A 306 6.64 -8.90 -8.73
N THR A 307 7.96 -9.04 -8.80
CA THR A 307 8.73 -9.44 -9.98
C THR A 307 9.23 -10.88 -9.80
N PRO A 308 8.93 -11.83 -10.71
CA PRO A 308 9.30 -13.23 -10.54
C PRO A 308 10.67 -13.58 -11.14
N ALA A 309 11.33 -12.69 -11.89
CA ALA A 309 12.48 -13.03 -12.72
C ALA A 309 13.61 -11.99 -12.69
N PRO A 310 14.89 -12.41 -12.81
CA PRO A 310 16.06 -11.56 -12.58
C PRO A 310 16.07 -10.22 -13.34
N TRP A 311 15.71 -10.23 -14.62
CA TRP A 311 15.74 -9.07 -15.52
C TRP A 311 14.65 -8.02 -15.22
N GLY A 312 13.62 -8.36 -14.46
CA GLY A 312 12.56 -7.41 -14.09
C GLY A 312 12.95 -6.50 -12.93
N HIS A 313 13.97 -6.86 -12.15
CA HIS A 313 14.34 -6.13 -10.93
C HIS A 313 15.05 -4.81 -11.26
N PRO A 314 14.53 -3.66 -10.81
CA PRO A 314 15.15 -2.36 -11.05
C PRO A 314 16.61 -2.29 -10.61
N THR A 315 17.45 -1.78 -11.52
CA THR A 315 18.87 -1.51 -11.25
C THR A 315 19.23 -0.04 -11.49
N PHE A 316 20.33 0.41 -10.89
CA PHE A 316 20.90 1.75 -11.09
C PHE A 316 22.44 1.74 -10.95
N PRO A 317 23.19 2.53 -11.73
CA PRO A 317 24.63 2.70 -11.58
C PRO A 317 25.05 3.16 -10.17
N SER A 318 26.09 2.54 -9.59
CA SER A 318 26.57 2.84 -8.22
C SER A 318 26.94 4.31 -8.02
N ARG A 319 27.41 4.99 -9.08
CA ARG A 319 27.69 6.44 -9.09
C ARG A 319 26.53 7.32 -8.63
N PHE A 320 25.27 6.91 -8.85
CA PHE A 320 24.11 7.69 -8.41
C PHE A 320 23.95 7.63 -6.88
N PHE A 321 24.24 6.48 -6.27
CA PHE A 321 24.26 6.33 -4.81
C PHE A 321 25.44 7.09 -4.19
N ARG A 322 26.62 7.08 -4.82
CA ARG A 322 27.76 7.93 -4.39
C ARG A 322 27.39 9.42 -4.38
N GLN A 323 26.67 9.89 -5.39
CA GLN A 323 26.21 11.28 -5.49
C GLN A 323 25.12 11.64 -4.47
N GLU A 324 24.26 10.69 -4.09
CA GLU A 324 23.09 10.94 -3.24
C GLU A 324 23.32 10.65 -1.75
N LEU A 325 24.20 9.69 -1.44
CA LEU A 325 24.46 9.18 -0.09
C LEU A 325 25.90 9.43 0.38
N GLY A 326 26.81 9.85 -0.50
CA GLY A 326 28.21 10.16 -0.17
C GLY A 326 29.14 8.94 -0.04
N PHE A 327 28.66 7.71 -0.25
CA PHE A 327 29.45 6.49 -0.16
C PHE A 327 29.21 5.54 -1.35
N ASP A 328 30.16 4.63 -1.59
CA ASP A 328 30.09 3.64 -2.66
C ASP A 328 29.37 2.35 -2.23
N LEU A 329 28.61 1.78 -3.17
CA LEU A 329 28.10 0.42 -3.09
C LEU A 329 28.98 -0.49 -3.96
N ALA A 330 29.41 -1.64 -3.41
CA ALA A 330 30.30 -2.57 -4.08
C ALA A 330 29.68 -3.25 -5.32
N MET A 331 28.35 -3.32 -5.39
CA MET A 331 27.59 -3.85 -6.52
C MET A 331 27.37 -2.75 -7.57
N ASN A 332 27.70 -3.01 -8.84
CA ASN A 332 27.42 -2.10 -9.95
C ASN A 332 27.07 -2.89 -11.24
N PRO A 333 25.89 -2.71 -11.84
CA PRO A 333 24.79 -1.85 -11.39
C PRO A 333 24.15 -2.40 -10.09
N VAL A 334 23.69 -1.50 -9.22
CA VAL A 334 23.04 -1.83 -7.95
C VAL A 334 21.66 -2.42 -8.23
N VAL A 335 21.45 -3.71 -7.91
CA VAL A 335 20.13 -4.35 -7.94
C VAL A 335 19.35 -3.93 -6.69
N LEU A 336 18.23 -3.22 -6.87
CA LEU A 336 17.45 -2.71 -5.73
C LEU A 336 16.78 -3.81 -4.92
N THR A 337 16.41 -4.94 -5.52
CA THR A 337 15.74 -6.04 -4.82
C THR A 337 16.67 -6.74 -3.84
N GLU A 338 17.89 -7.08 -4.27
CA GLU A 338 18.95 -7.63 -3.40
C GLU A 338 19.23 -6.69 -2.21
N LEU A 339 19.34 -5.38 -2.50
CA LEU A 339 19.61 -4.35 -1.50
C LEU A 339 18.44 -4.14 -0.52
N GLY A 340 17.20 -4.19 -1.02
CA GLY A 340 15.99 -4.10 -0.21
C GLY A 340 15.74 -5.35 0.64
N LEU A 341 16.06 -6.53 0.11
CA LEU A 341 16.05 -7.78 0.88
C LEU A 341 17.11 -7.72 1.97
N ALA A 342 18.35 -7.33 1.66
CA ALA A 342 19.43 -7.19 2.64
C ALA A 342 19.04 -6.27 3.81
N ALA A 343 18.43 -5.12 3.51
CA ALA A 343 18.06 -4.11 4.52
C ALA A 343 16.66 -4.27 5.16
N SER A 344 15.88 -5.29 4.78
CA SER A 344 14.57 -5.62 5.39
C SER A 344 14.67 -6.80 6.36
N SER A 345 13.77 -6.86 7.34
CA SER A 345 13.66 -8.01 8.24
C SER A 345 13.01 -9.23 7.59
N GLU A 346 12.13 -9.01 6.61
CA GLU A 346 11.38 -10.04 5.88
C GLU A 346 11.27 -9.69 4.39
N GLY A 347 11.32 -10.71 3.53
CA GLY A 347 10.90 -10.63 2.13
C GLY A 347 9.55 -11.33 1.94
N VAL A 348 8.63 -10.70 1.21
CA VAL A 348 7.29 -11.24 0.93
C VAL A 348 7.13 -11.36 -0.59
N VAL A 349 6.84 -12.56 -1.08
CA VAL A 349 6.48 -12.81 -2.49
C VAL A 349 4.99 -13.10 -2.62
N VAL A 350 4.41 -12.75 -3.76
CA VAL A 350 2.95 -12.62 -3.94
C VAL A 350 2.22 -13.85 -4.51
N SER A 351 2.92 -14.99 -4.55
CA SER A 351 2.37 -16.34 -4.72
C SER A 351 3.31 -17.37 -4.10
N LYS A 352 2.83 -18.59 -3.87
CA LYS A 352 3.65 -19.72 -3.42
C LYS A 352 4.71 -20.09 -4.47
N LYS A 353 4.34 -20.07 -5.75
CA LYS A 353 5.22 -20.38 -6.88
C LYS A 353 6.46 -19.46 -6.93
N MET A 354 6.30 -18.18 -6.60
CA MET A 354 7.42 -17.23 -6.54
C MET A 354 8.52 -17.56 -5.53
N VAL A 355 8.26 -18.36 -4.48
CA VAL A 355 9.29 -18.68 -3.48
C VAL A 355 10.47 -19.40 -4.15
N HIS A 356 10.19 -20.30 -5.10
CA HIS A 356 11.22 -21.01 -5.84
C HIS A 356 12.07 -20.07 -6.72
N PHE A 357 11.43 -19.13 -7.43
CA PHE A 357 12.13 -18.17 -8.28
C PHE A 357 12.94 -17.14 -7.46
N ALA A 358 12.36 -16.61 -6.38
CA ALA A 358 13.02 -15.65 -5.50
C ALA A 358 14.18 -16.28 -4.72
N ALA A 359 14.05 -17.52 -4.23
CA ALA A 359 15.14 -18.25 -3.59
C ALA A 359 16.27 -18.63 -4.57
N ARG A 360 15.94 -18.92 -5.85
CA ARG A 360 16.95 -19.12 -6.91
C ARG A 360 17.65 -17.82 -7.31
N THR A 361 16.96 -16.68 -7.29
CA THR A 361 17.51 -15.37 -7.69
C THR A 361 18.28 -14.68 -6.56
N PHE A 362 17.84 -14.83 -5.32
CA PHE A 362 18.39 -14.19 -4.11
C PHE A 362 18.70 -15.22 -3.01
N PRO A 363 19.58 -16.21 -3.26
CA PRO A 363 19.79 -17.34 -2.36
C PRO A 363 20.25 -16.95 -0.96
N HIS A 364 21.00 -15.86 -0.82
CA HIS A 364 21.43 -15.33 0.48
C HIS A 364 20.26 -14.91 1.38
N HIS A 365 19.12 -14.50 0.80
CA HIS A 365 17.94 -14.03 1.53
C HIS A 365 16.82 -15.06 1.62
N ALA A 366 16.97 -16.23 0.99
CA ALA A 366 15.94 -17.28 0.95
C ALA A 366 15.42 -17.68 2.36
N HIS A 367 16.28 -17.64 3.37
CA HIS A 367 15.94 -17.92 4.77
C HIS A 367 14.89 -16.98 5.40
N LYS A 368 14.64 -15.80 4.79
CA LYS A 368 13.68 -14.79 5.24
C LYS A 368 12.66 -14.38 4.16
N ILE A 369 12.54 -15.16 3.08
CA ILE A 369 11.54 -14.95 2.03
C ILE A 369 10.36 -15.90 2.28
N LYS A 370 9.15 -15.35 2.42
CA LYS A 370 7.90 -16.13 2.50
C LYS A 370 6.90 -15.76 1.40
N ALA A 371 6.02 -16.69 1.07
CA ALA A 371 4.82 -16.35 0.29
C ALA A 371 3.75 -15.72 1.17
N VAL A 372 3.12 -14.65 0.67
CA VAL A 372 1.77 -14.25 1.05
C VAL A 372 1.01 -13.96 -0.23
N THR A 373 0.22 -14.94 -0.68
CA THR A 373 -0.45 -14.89 -1.99
C THR A 373 -1.38 -13.69 -2.08
N ASN A 374 -1.40 -12.99 -3.20
CA ASN A 374 -2.30 -11.84 -3.37
C ASN A 374 -3.78 -12.19 -3.13
N ALA A 375 -4.56 -11.14 -2.89
CA ALA A 375 -5.99 -11.18 -2.65
C ALA A 375 -6.66 -9.98 -3.32
N VAL A 376 -7.98 -9.88 -3.20
CA VAL A 376 -8.80 -8.82 -3.76
C VAL A 376 -9.79 -8.32 -2.72
N GLU A 377 -10.08 -7.02 -2.74
CA GLU A 377 -11.08 -6.44 -1.85
C GLU A 377 -12.47 -6.78 -2.38
N ILE A 378 -13.10 -7.82 -1.81
CA ILE A 378 -14.33 -8.42 -2.37
C ILE A 378 -15.44 -7.36 -2.56
N PRO A 379 -15.79 -6.50 -1.58
CA PRO A 379 -16.80 -5.46 -1.76
C PRO A 379 -16.49 -4.40 -2.84
N ARG A 380 -15.23 -4.26 -3.27
CA ARG A 380 -14.84 -3.32 -4.34
C ARG A 380 -15.10 -3.89 -5.73
N TRP A 381 -14.96 -5.21 -5.90
CA TRP A 381 -14.95 -5.89 -7.20
C TRP A 381 -16.16 -6.81 -7.44
N GLN A 382 -16.81 -7.28 -6.38
CA GLN A 382 -18.00 -8.12 -6.45
C GLN A 382 -19.24 -7.27 -6.75
N HIS A 383 -20.05 -7.67 -7.72
CA HIS A 383 -21.33 -7.00 -7.95
C HIS A 383 -22.30 -7.28 -6.78
N PRO A 384 -23.04 -6.28 -6.24
CA PRO A 384 -23.93 -6.51 -5.09
C PRO A 384 -24.95 -7.63 -5.31
N ALA A 385 -25.47 -7.77 -6.54
CA ALA A 385 -26.46 -8.80 -6.88
C ALA A 385 -25.93 -10.26 -6.82
N VAL A 386 -24.62 -10.49 -6.74
CA VAL A 386 -24.04 -11.84 -6.52
C VAL A 386 -23.49 -12.04 -5.10
N ALA A 387 -23.57 -11.04 -4.20
CA ALA A 387 -22.88 -11.09 -2.90
C ALA A 387 -23.30 -12.25 -1.98
N ASP A 388 -24.52 -12.79 -2.16
CA ASP A 388 -25.15 -13.71 -1.21
C ASP A 388 -25.71 -15.01 -1.81
N VAL A 389 -25.46 -15.32 -3.08
CA VAL A 389 -26.07 -16.50 -3.74
C VAL A 389 -25.68 -17.83 -3.07
N LYS A 390 -26.66 -18.72 -2.88
CA LYS A 390 -26.56 -19.98 -2.13
C LYS A 390 -26.42 -21.23 -3.00
N GLY A 391 -26.64 -21.13 -4.32
CA GLY A 391 -26.52 -22.24 -5.27
C GLY A 391 -26.32 -21.82 -6.73
N PRO A 392 -26.07 -22.78 -7.65
CA PRO A 392 -25.82 -22.53 -9.07
C PRO A 392 -26.94 -21.75 -9.78
N GLU A 393 -28.21 -22.13 -9.58
CA GLU A 393 -29.35 -21.46 -10.24
C GLU A 393 -29.59 -20.04 -9.71
N GLU A 394 -29.30 -19.77 -8.43
CA GLU A 394 -29.29 -18.39 -7.91
C GLU A 394 -28.16 -17.56 -8.52
N LEU A 395 -26.97 -18.14 -8.64
CA LEU A 395 -25.83 -17.50 -9.31
C LEU A 395 -26.16 -17.19 -10.78
N LYS A 396 -26.75 -18.13 -11.51
CA LYS A 396 -27.23 -17.98 -12.89
C LYS A 396 -28.25 -16.84 -13.05
N ALA A 397 -29.29 -16.83 -12.20
CA ALA A 397 -30.30 -15.77 -12.19
C ALA A 397 -29.74 -14.40 -11.76
N ALA A 398 -28.66 -14.37 -10.96
CA ALA A 398 -27.92 -13.13 -10.67
C ALA A 398 -27.03 -12.71 -11.85
N ARG A 399 -26.18 -13.60 -12.38
CA ARG A 399 -25.25 -13.36 -13.49
C ARG A 399 -25.97 -12.84 -14.74
N ALA A 400 -27.14 -13.39 -15.09
CA ALA A 400 -27.92 -12.91 -16.24
C ALA A 400 -28.24 -11.40 -16.14
N ARG A 401 -28.75 -10.94 -15.00
CA ARG A 401 -29.05 -9.52 -14.74
C ARG A 401 -27.78 -8.66 -14.73
N VAL A 402 -26.73 -9.12 -14.06
CA VAL A 402 -25.45 -8.41 -13.95
C VAL A 402 -24.74 -8.29 -15.30
N LYS A 403 -24.81 -9.33 -16.14
CA LYS A 403 -24.27 -9.33 -17.51
C LYS A 403 -25.04 -8.32 -18.38
N GLU A 404 -26.36 -8.30 -18.32
CA GLU A 404 -27.16 -7.35 -19.10
C GLU A 404 -26.87 -5.88 -18.69
N GLU A 405 -26.82 -5.61 -17.39
CA GLU A 405 -26.46 -4.29 -16.84
C GLU A 405 -25.05 -3.85 -17.28
N ALA A 406 -24.08 -4.76 -17.16
CA ALA A 406 -22.69 -4.47 -17.50
C ALA A 406 -22.47 -4.28 -19.01
N LEU A 407 -23.08 -5.10 -19.87
CA LEU A 407 -23.04 -4.93 -21.32
C LEU A 407 -23.67 -3.59 -21.73
N ARG A 408 -24.84 -3.25 -21.15
CA ARG A 408 -25.50 -1.97 -21.36
C ARG A 408 -24.62 -0.78 -20.93
N ALA A 409 -23.92 -0.90 -19.80
CA ALA A 409 -22.96 0.10 -19.32
C ALA A 409 -21.65 0.18 -20.14
N LEU A 410 -21.40 -0.77 -21.02
CA LEU A 410 -20.33 -0.78 -22.03
C LEU A 410 -20.83 -0.41 -23.44
N GLY A 411 -22.12 -0.07 -23.60
CA GLY A 411 -22.72 0.24 -24.91
C GLY A 411 -22.98 -0.98 -25.80
N VAL A 412 -22.84 -2.20 -25.28
CA VAL A 412 -23.03 -3.46 -26.02
C VAL A 412 -24.45 -3.98 -25.82
N ARG A 413 -25.04 -4.52 -26.91
CA ARG A 413 -26.27 -5.30 -26.87
C ARG A 413 -26.03 -6.65 -27.54
N THR A 414 -25.85 -7.70 -26.74
CA THR A 414 -25.73 -9.08 -27.22
C THR A 414 -26.26 -10.06 -26.19
N ASP A 415 -26.81 -11.17 -26.68
CA ASP A 415 -27.25 -12.37 -25.97
C ASP A 415 -26.16 -13.46 -25.92
N ARG A 416 -25.16 -13.35 -26.80
CA ARG A 416 -24.07 -14.31 -27.03
C ARG A 416 -23.19 -14.57 -25.79
N PRO A 417 -22.50 -15.73 -25.72
CA PRO A 417 -21.43 -15.94 -24.75
C PRO A 417 -20.32 -14.90 -24.88
N VAL A 418 -19.88 -14.32 -23.76
CA VAL A 418 -18.90 -13.23 -23.72
C VAL A 418 -17.56 -13.76 -23.20
N ILE A 419 -16.55 -13.75 -24.07
CA ILE A 419 -15.16 -14.11 -23.73
C ILE A 419 -14.35 -12.82 -23.55
N VAL A 420 -13.58 -12.74 -22.46
CA VAL A 420 -12.91 -11.51 -22.02
C VAL A 420 -11.41 -11.69 -21.84
N TRP A 421 -10.63 -10.77 -22.42
CA TRP A 421 -9.20 -10.60 -22.12
C TRP A 421 -8.94 -9.12 -21.83
N ALA A 422 -8.51 -8.78 -20.60
CA ALA A 422 -8.31 -7.40 -20.19
C ALA A 422 -7.09 -7.22 -19.26
N ARG A 423 -5.94 -6.79 -19.80
CA ARG A 423 -4.66 -6.61 -19.08
C ARG A 423 -3.74 -5.61 -19.79
N ARG A 424 -2.65 -5.19 -19.14
CA ARG A 424 -1.52 -4.55 -19.84
C ARG A 424 -0.99 -5.47 -20.94
N LEU A 425 -0.75 -4.91 -22.12
CA LEU A 425 -0.26 -5.62 -23.30
C LEU A 425 1.27 -5.72 -23.27
N THR A 426 1.78 -6.95 -23.13
CA THR A 426 3.20 -7.34 -23.09
C THR A 426 3.34 -8.79 -23.59
N SER A 427 4.46 -9.19 -24.21
CA SER A 427 4.64 -10.50 -24.86
C SER A 427 4.29 -11.70 -23.98
N TYR A 428 4.89 -11.81 -22.78
CA TYR A 428 4.68 -12.93 -21.85
C TYR A 428 3.22 -13.09 -21.37
N LYS A 429 2.33 -12.12 -21.61
CA LYS A 429 0.89 -12.23 -21.30
C LYS A 429 0.07 -12.87 -22.44
N ARG A 430 0.72 -13.17 -23.57
CA ARG A 430 0.17 -13.83 -24.76
C ARG A 430 -1.19 -13.28 -25.23
N PRO A 431 -1.35 -11.95 -25.39
CA PRO A 431 -2.60 -11.38 -25.89
C PRO A 431 -2.90 -11.79 -27.34
N HIS A 432 -1.88 -12.22 -28.10
CA HIS A 432 -2.01 -12.72 -29.46
C HIS A 432 -2.84 -14.01 -29.56
N TYR A 433 -2.95 -14.81 -28.47
CA TYR A 433 -3.89 -15.93 -28.39
C TYR A 433 -5.34 -15.49 -28.64
N MET A 434 -5.71 -14.27 -28.26
CA MET A 434 -7.04 -13.73 -28.55
C MET A 434 -7.21 -13.32 -30.01
N VAL A 435 -6.13 -12.91 -30.69
CA VAL A 435 -6.17 -12.60 -32.13
C VAL A 435 -6.43 -13.89 -32.91
N GLN A 436 -5.62 -14.91 -32.67
CA GLN A 436 -5.75 -16.24 -33.28
C GLN A 436 -7.13 -16.86 -32.96
N LEU A 437 -7.54 -16.86 -31.69
CA LEU A 437 -8.84 -17.41 -31.28
C LEU A 437 -9.99 -16.72 -32.01
N ILE A 438 -10.02 -15.38 -32.05
CA ILE A 438 -11.08 -14.62 -32.72
C ILE A 438 -11.12 -14.91 -34.23
N GLU A 439 -9.96 -15.15 -34.85
CA GLU A 439 -9.89 -15.48 -36.28
C GLU A 439 -10.32 -16.92 -36.59
N GLU A 440 -10.12 -17.85 -35.65
CA GLU A 440 -10.39 -19.29 -35.82
C GLU A 440 -11.76 -19.80 -35.32
N VAL A 441 -12.49 -19.06 -34.48
CA VAL A 441 -13.76 -19.54 -33.89
C VAL A 441 -15.02 -18.89 -34.46
N ASN A 442 -16.17 -19.50 -34.16
CA ASN A 442 -17.48 -19.09 -34.64
C ASN A 442 -17.83 -17.63 -34.28
N THR A 443 -18.55 -16.96 -35.18
CA THR A 443 -19.01 -15.58 -35.01
C THR A 443 -20.12 -15.43 -33.97
N ASP A 444 -20.71 -16.52 -33.47
CA ASP A 444 -21.75 -16.53 -32.42
C ASP A 444 -21.24 -16.26 -31.00
N LEU A 445 -19.93 -16.10 -30.82
CA LEU A 445 -19.35 -15.58 -29.58
C LEU A 445 -19.27 -14.04 -29.61
N PHE A 446 -19.16 -13.40 -28.46
CA PHE A 446 -18.80 -11.98 -28.35
C PHE A 446 -17.51 -11.81 -27.54
N PHE A 447 -16.65 -10.89 -27.95
CA PHE A 447 -15.33 -10.69 -27.34
C PHE A 447 -15.20 -9.29 -26.76
N ILE A 448 -14.67 -9.18 -25.54
CA ILE A 448 -14.25 -7.90 -24.96
C ILE A 448 -12.74 -7.96 -24.70
N LEU A 449 -12.02 -7.17 -25.49
CA LEU A 449 -10.57 -6.99 -25.41
C LEU A 449 -10.29 -5.68 -24.65
N GLY A 450 -9.29 -5.69 -23.77
CA GLY A 450 -9.03 -4.54 -22.88
C GLY A 450 -7.57 -4.32 -22.58
N GLY A 451 -7.18 -3.05 -22.54
CA GLY A 451 -5.90 -2.58 -22.04
C GLY A 451 -4.93 -2.04 -23.10
N ARG A 452 -3.79 -1.58 -22.58
CA ARG A 452 -2.82 -0.72 -23.25
C ARG A 452 -1.39 -1.22 -23.08
N ALA A 453 -0.53 -0.83 -24.02
CA ALA A 453 0.91 -1.08 -23.99
C ALA A 453 1.65 -0.05 -23.13
N HIS A 454 2.98 -0.16 -23.10
CA HIS A 454 3.87 0.96 -22.82
C HIS A 454 4.24 1.63 -24.17
N PRO A 455 4.46 2.95 -24.27
CA PRO A 455 4.86 3.59 -25.53
C PRO A 455 6.06 2.90 -26.20
N ASN A 456 7.09 2.59 -25.40
CA ASN A 456 8.31 1.92 -25.86
C ASN A 456 8.17 0.38 -26.03
N ASP A 457 6.99 -0.21 -25.83
CA ASP A 457 6.74 -1.64 -26.04
C ASP A 457 6.14 -1.86 -27.44
N GLU A 458 7.01 -2.22 -28.39
CA GLU A 458 6.64 -2.37 -29.80
C GLU A 458 5.69 -3.54 -30.04
N TYR A 459 5.90 -4.65 -29.32
CA TYR A 459 5.00 -5.80 -29.33
C TYR A 459 3.61 -5.37 -28.84
N GLY A 460 3.55 -4.69 -27.70
CA GLY A 460 2.31 -4.18 -27.12
C GLY A 460 1.58 -3.26 -28.08
N ARG A 461 2.28 -2.27 -28.68
CA ARG A 461 1.70 -1.36 -29.69
C ARG A 461 1.17 -2.11 -30.91
N ARG A 462 1.89 -3.11 -31.42
CA ARG A 462 1.41 -3.96 -32.53
C ARG A 462 0.10 -4.67 -32.17
N ILE A 463 0.00 -5.24 -30.97
CA ILE A 463 -1.23 -5.91 -30.52
C ILE A 463 -2.38 -4.91 -30.30
N MET A 464 -2.12 -3.65 -29.89
CA MET A 464 -3.16 -2.61 -29.85
C MET A 464 -3.74 -2.33 -31.24
N ALA A 465 -2.90 -2.33 -32.28
CA ALA A 465 -3.34 -2.19 -33.66
C ALA A 465 -4.17 -3.41 -34.13
N GLU A 466 -3.76 -4.63 -33.78
CA GLU A 466 -4.53 -5.85 -34.08
C GLU A 466 -5.88 -5.91 -33.35
N PHE A 467 -5.92 -5.58 -32.05
CA PHE A 467 -7.17 -5.50 -31.29
C PHE A 467 -8.13 -4.45 -31.89
N LYS A 468 -7.59 -3.31 -32.34
CA LYS A 468 -8.37 -2.31 -33.09
C LYS A 468 -8.85 -2.82 -34.46
N ARG A 469 -7.99 -3.50 -35.24
CA ARG A 469 -8.36 -4.13 -36.52
C ARG A 469 -9.53 -5.10 -36.32
N LEU A 470 -9.48 -5.95 -35.30
CA LEU A 470 -10.55 -6.91 -35.02
C LEU A 470 -11.85 -6.19 -34.63
N ALA A 471 -11.80 -5.20 -33.75
CA ALA A 471 -12.99 -4.41 -33.39
C ALA A 471 -13.59 -3.61 -34.58
N ALA A 472 -12.77 -3.17 -35.52
CA ALA A 472 -13.22 -2.46 -36.73
C ALA A 472 -13.75 -3.39 -37.85
N THR A 473 -13.33 -4.66 -37.87
CA THR A 473 -13.68 -5.62 -38.94
C THR A 473 -14.67 -6.70 -38.52
N ARG A 474 -14.90 -6.91 -37.22
CA ARG A 474 -15.79 -7.95 -36.70
C ARG A 474 -16.82 -7.34 -35.74
N PRO A 475 -18.14 -7.41 -36.03
CA PRO A 475 -19.17 -6.78 -35.21
C PRO A 475 -19.39 -7.44 -33.84
N ASN A 476 -18.67 -8.53 -33.56
CA ASN A 476 -18.71 -9.27 -32.30
C ASN A 476 -17.47 -9.04 -31.41
N VAL A 477 -16.69 -7.97 -31.65
CA VAL A 477 -15.49 -7.63 -30.90
C VAL A 477 -15.56 -6.18 -30.39
N LEU A 478 -15.52 -5.98 -29.07
CA LEU A 478 -15.29 -4.68 -28.44
C LEU A 478 -13.82 -4.57 -28.01
N TYR A 479 -13.18 -3.42 -28.26
CA TYR A 479 -11.84 -3.11 -27.74
C TYR A 479 -11.85 -1.83 -26.89
N ILE A 480 -11.30 -1.91 -25.67
CA ILE A 480 -11.21 -0.81 -24.69
C ILE A 480 -9.72 -0.57 -24.35
N PRO A 481 -9.01 0.36 -25.01
CA PRO A 481 -7.60 0.61 -24.74
C PRO A 481 -7.36 1.22 -23.34
N SER A 482 -8.17 2.21 -22.96
CA SER A 482 -8.10 2.88 -21.66
C SER A 482 -8.84 2.09 -20.58
N LEU A 483 -8.16 1.08 -20.03
CA LEU A 483 -8.71 0.15 -19.04
C LEU A 483 -8.52 0.66 -17.59
N TYR A 484 -9.53 1.35 -17.05
CA TYR A 484 -9.54 1.81 -15.66
C TYR A 484 -10.22 0.81 -14.69
N VAL A 485 -10.16 1.09 -13.37
CA VAL A 485 -10.80 0.27 -12.31
C VAL A 485 -12.32 0.16 -12.55
N GLU A 486 -12.95 1.24 -12.95
CA GLU A 486 -14.38 1.35 -13.24
C GLU A 486 -14.77 0.48 -14.44
N ASP A 487 -13.95 0.45 -15.48
CA ASP A 487 -14.22 -0.31 -16.71
C ASP A 487 -13.90 -1.79 -16.53
N MET A 488 -12.80 -2.10 -15.85
CA MET A 488 -12.44 -3.49 -15.51
C MET A 488 -13.55 -4.18 -14.70
N ARG A 489 -14.26 -3.45 -13.83
CA ARG A 489 -15.46 -3.97 -13.13
C ARG A 489 -16.56 -4.37 -14.12
N LYS A 490 -17.00 -3.46 -15.00
CA LYS A 490 -18.00 -3.74 -16.04
C LYS A 490 -17.60 -4.92 -16.92
N ILE A 491 -16.34 -4.95 -17.37
CA ILE A 491 -15.78 -5.98 -18.24
C ILE A 491 -15.83 -7.36 -17.57
N ILE A 492 -15.48 -7.46 -16.29
CA ILE A 492 -15.62 -8.69 -15.51
C ILE A 492 -17.10 -9.06 -15.34
N TRP A 493 -17.96 -8.10 -15.03
CA TRP A 493 -19.39 -8.31 -14.81
C TRP A 493 -20.15 -8.72 -16.08
N ALA A 494 -19.65 -8.37 -17.27
CA ALA A 494 -20.17 -8.78 -18.57
C ALA A 494 -19.70 -10.18 -19.03
N ALA A 495 -18.63 -10.72 -18.44
CA ALA A 495 -17.97 -11.95 -18.90
C ALA A 495 -18.73 -13.24 -18.54
N ASP A 496 -18.74 -14.22 -19.44
CA ASP A 496 -19.02 -15.62 -19.09
C ASP A 496 -17.70 -16.41 -18.94
N ILE A 497 -16.72 -16.14 -19.79
CA ILE A 497 -15.37 -16.74 -19.71
C ILE A 497 -14.33 -15.63 -19.61
N PHE A 498 -13.55 -15.63 -18.52
CA PHE A 498 -12.38 -14.76 -18.39
C PHE A 498 -11.10 -15.51 -18.81
N THR A 499 -10.28 -14.94 -19.69
CA THR A 499 -9.04 -15.58 -20.15
C THR A 499 -7.81 -15.05 -19.43
N PHE A 500 -6.95 -15.96 -18.99
CA PHE A 500 -5.74 -15.65 -18.24
C PHE A 500 -4.54 -16.38 -18.88
N THR A 501 -3.92 -15.74 -19.86
CA THR A 501 -2.94 -16.37 -20.76
C THR A 501 -1.42 -16.17 -20.47
N PRO A 502 -0.89 -15.78 -19.28
CA PRO A 502 0.56 -15.65 -19.10
C PRO A 502 1.36 -16.93 -19.40
N PHE A 503 2.60 -16.77 -19.84
CA PHE A 503 3.56 -17.85 -20.00
C PHE A 503 4.13 -18.26 -18.64
N SER A 504 4.16 -19.56 -18.33
CA SER A 504 4.53 -20.04 -17.00
C SER A 504 5.91 -19.54 -16.53
N GLY A 505 5.95 -18.97 -15.33
CA GLY A 505 7.12 -18.38 -14.68
C GLY A 505 7.18 -16.86 -14.77
N TRP A 506 6.30 -16.21 -15.55
CA TRP A 506 6.42 -14.78 -15.87
C TRP A 506 5.36 -13.88 -15.21
N GLU A 507 4.19 -14.40 -14.82
CA GLU A 507 3.26 -13.67 -13.95
C GLU A 507 3.52 -14.04 -12.48
N ALA A 508 3.96 -13.07 -11.67
CA ALA A 508 4.18 -13.25 -10.24
C ALA A 508 2.95 -13.79 -9.47
N SER A 509 1.73 -13.40 -9.87
CA SER A 509 0.49 -13.75 -9.17
C SER A 509 -0.75 -13.50 -10.05
N GLY A 510 -1.00 -12.24 -10.40
CA GLY A 510 -2.08 -11.78 -11.29
C GLY A 510 -3.47 -11.71 -10.64
N THR A 511 -3.92 -10.54 -10.21
CA THR A 511 -5.21 -10.39 -9.49
C THR A 511 -6.46 -10.33 -10.38
N SER A 512 -6.36 -10.45 -11.71
CA SER A 512 -7.52 -10.33 -12.61
C SER A 512 -8.44 -11.55 -12.58
N PHE A 513 -7.90 -12.77 -12.67
CA PHE A 513 -8.72 -14.00 -12.56
C PHE A 513 -9.39 -14.10 -11.19
N MET A 514 -8.71 -13.64 -10.12
CA MET A 514 -9.27 -13.58 -8.77
C MET A 514 -10.59 -12.78 -8.73
N LYS A 515 -10.66 -11.67 -9.47
CA LYS A 515 -11.83 -10.78 -9.55
C LYS A 515 -12.97 -11.36 -10.39
N ALA A 516 -12.64 -12.14 -11.41
CA ALA A 516 -13.61 -12.92 -12.17
C ALA A 516 -14.26 -14.00 -11.29
N GLY A 517 -13.45 -14.83 -10.62
CA GLY A 517 -13.95 -15.94 -9.82
C GLY A 517 -14.84 -15.51 -8.65
N ILE A 518 -14.51 -14.43 -7.91
CA ILE A 518 -15.42 -13.93 -6.85
C ILE A 518 -16.77 -13.42 -7.36
N ASN A 519 -16.89 -13.13 -8.66
CA ASN A 519 -18.16 -12.77 -9.30
C ASN A 519 -18.91 -13.99 -9.86
N GLY A 520 -18.36 -15.20 -9.75
CA GLY A 520 -18.91 -16.40 -10.38
C GLY A 520 -18.65 -16.46 -11.89
N VAL A 521 -17.49 -15.94 -12.32
CA VAL A 521 -16.97 -16.07 -13.69
C VAL A 521 -15.71 -16.93 -13.62
N PRO A 522 -15.75 -18.22 -14.01
CA PRO A 522 -14.56 -19.05 -14.09
C PRO A 522 -13.55 -18.48 -15.09
N SER A 523 -12.30 -18.93 -14.98
CA SER A 523 -11.26 -18.57 -15.95
C SER A 523 -10.78 -19.77 -16.75
N VAL A 524 -10.52 -19.55 -18.04
CA VAL A 524 -9.61 -20.38 -18.83
C VAL A 524 -8.22 -19.79 -18.63
N ALA A 525 -7.38 -20.49 -17.87
CA ALA A 525 -6.15 -19.95 -17.32
C ALA A 525 -4.94 -20.85 -17.59
N SER A 526 -3.79 -20.23 -17.84
CA SER A 526 -2.51 -20.93 -17.82
C SER A 526 -2.13 -21.28 -16.39
N ARG A 527 -1.32 -22.34 -16.22
CA ARG A 527 -0.80 -22.77 -14.91
C ARG A 527 0.33 -21.84 -14.40
N ASP A 528 -0.01 -20.57 -14.15
CA ASP A 528 0.96 -19.56 -13.71
C ASP A 528 0.54 -18.65 -12.56
N GLY A 529 1.54 -18.04 -11.90
CA GLY A 529 1.36 -17.14 -10.77
C GLY A 529 0.61 -17.81 -9.62
N ALA A 530 -0.52 -17.22 -9.22
CA ALA A 530 -1.36 -17.75 -8.15
C ALA A 530 -2.45 -18.73 -8.65
N VAL A 531 -2.63 -18.91 -9.97
CA VAL A 531 -3.74 -19.71 -10.53
C VAL A 531 -3.77 -21.11 -9.94
N VAL A 532 -2.62 -21.78 -9.90
CA VAL A 532 -2.44 -23.16 -9.41
C VAL A 532 -2.68 -23.34 -7.90
N GLU A 533 -2.85 -22.26 -7.13
CA GLU A 533 -3.14 -22.35 -5.69
C GLU A 533 -4.62 -22.62 -5.38
N VAL A 534 -5.52 -22.30 -6.31
CA VAL A 534 -6.99 -22.39 -6.11
C VAL A 534 -7.71 -23.05 -7.28
N VAL A 535 -7.26 -22.80 -8.52
CA VAL A 535 -7.95 -23.31 -9.71
C VAL A 535 -7.62 -24.80 -9.89
N ARG A 536 -8.67 -25.58 -10.10
CA ARG A 536 -8.68 -27.02 -10.36
C ARG A 536 -9.46 -27.23 -11.66
N ASP A 537 -8.81 -27.87 -12.62
CA ASP A 537 -9.34 -28.04 -13.98
C ASP A 537 -10.72 -28.70 -13.97
N ARG A 538 -11.65 -28.11 -14.73
CA ARG A 538 -13.08 -28.46 -14.83
C ARG A 538 -13.89 -28.43 -13.51
N TYR A 539 -13.31 -27.99 -12.38
CA TYR A 539 -14.01 -27.89 -11.10
C TYR A 539 -14.40 -26.45 -10.73
N ASN A 540 -13.50 -25.48 -10.92
CA ASN A 540 -13.73 -24.05 -10.66
C ASN A 540 -13.03 -23.13 -11.70
N GLY A 541 -12.72 -23.68 -12.87
CA GLY A 541 -12.00 -23.06 -13.98
C GLY A 541 -11.39 -24.13 -14.88
N TRP A 542 -10.76 -23.73 -15.98
CA TRP A 542 -10.10 -24.63 -16.92
C TRP A 542 -8.62 -24.29 -17.03
N LEU A 543 -7.74 -25.31 -17.06
CA LEU A 543 -6.30 -25.13 -16.98
C LEU A 543 -5.55 -25.69 -18.20
N PHE A 544 -4.74 -24.83 -18.83
CA PHE A 544 -3.86 -25.16 -19.96
C PHE A 544 -2.39 -24.85 -19.65
N GLY A 545 -1.47 -25.46 -20.39
CA GLY A 545 -0.03 -25.27 -20.26
C GLY A 545 0.61 -25.87 -19.01
N GLU A 546 1.94 -25.90 -18.95
CA GLU A 546 2.68 -26.56 -17.85
C GLU A 546 2.87 -25.63 -16.64
N ASP A 547 2.85 -26.20 -15.43
CA ASP A 547 3.26 -25.49 -14.22
C ASP A 547 4.78 -25.53 -14.04
N ARG A 548 5.50 -24.66 -14.78
CA ARG A 548 6.97 -24.61 -14.77
C ARG A 548 7.50 -23.83 -13.58
N THR A 549 8.40 -24.44 -12.81
CA THR A 549 9.22 -23.79 -11.75
C THR A 549 10.55 -23.25 -12.29
N GLU A 550 10.75 -23.29 -13.61
CA GLU A 550 11.95 -22.83 -14.32
C GLU A 550 11.62 -21.75 -15.34
N LEU A 551 12.53 -20.79 -15.47
CA LEU A 551 12.36 -19.61 -16.31
C LEU A 551 12.77 -19.93 -17.75
N VAL A 552 11.81 -20.34 -18.56
CA VAL A 552 11.95 -20.53 -20.01
C VAL A 552 11.53 -19.25 -20.73
N SER A 553 12.08 -18.98 -21.91
CA SER A 553 11.67 -17.83 -22.74
C SER A 553 10.22 -17.98 -23.23
N PRO A 554 9.38 -16.93 -23.19
CA PRO A 554 8.03 -16.97 -23.73
C PRO A 554 8.05 -17.03 -25.26
N ASP A 555 9.12 -16.56 -25.89
CA ASP A 555 9.32 -16.55 -27.35
C ASP A 555 9.83 -17.92 -27.86
N THR A 556 9.35 -19.03 -27.28
CA THR A 556 9.70 -20.42 -27.64
C THR A 556 8.56 -21.05 -28.45
N PRO A 557 8.65 -21.14 -29.79
CA PRO A 557 7.50 -21.46 -30.65
C PRO A 557 6.80 -22.79 -30.33
N ASP A 558 7.56 -23.87 -30.21
CA ASP A 558 7.03 -25.22 -29.93
C ASP A 558 6.21 -25.31 -28.63
N ILE A 559 6.49 -24.43 -27.66
CA ILE A 559 5.72 -24.32 -26.42
C ILE A 559 4.50 -23.43 -26.64
N ASP A 560 4.67 -22.30 -27.31
CA ASP A 560 3.61 -21.32 -27.47
C ASP A 560 2.49 -21.81 -28.40
N GLU A 561 2.83 -22.52 -29.48
CA GLU A 561 1.86 -23.17 -30.37
C GLU A 561 1.11 -24.31 -29.67
N ARG A 562 1.82 -25.14 -28.87
CA ARG A 562 1.21 -26.23 -28.09
C ARG A 562 0.26 -25.71 -27.03
N GLU A 563 0.69 -24.72 -26.25
CA GLU A 563 -0.16 -24.12 -25.20
C GLU A 563 -1.32 -23.30 -25.79
N TYR A 564 -1.18 -22.77 -27.01
CA TYR A 564 -2.32 -22.18 -27.72
C TYR A 564 -3.35 -23.23 -28.12
N ALA A 565 -2.93 -24.39 -28.64
CA ALA A 565 -3.84 -25.48 -28.96
C ALA A 565 -4.59 -26.00 -27.71
N GLU A 566 -3.89 -26.16 -26.58
CA GLU A 566 -4.53 -26.48 -25.29
C GLU A 566 -5.48 -25.35 -24.83
N PHE A 567 -5.08 -24.09 -24.94
CA PHE A 567 -5.93 -22.94 -24.60
C PHE A 567 -7.23 -22.94 -25.40
N LYS A 568 -7.15 -23.13 -26.73
CA LYS A 568 -8.32 -23.22 -27.62
C LYS A 568 -9.21 -24.40 -27.26
N GLN A 569 -8.65 -25.58 -26.96
CA GLN A 569 -9.41 -26.71 -26.44
C GLN A 569 -10.14 -26.34 -25.14
N LYS A 570 -9.47 -25.68 -24.20
CA LYS A 570 -10.05 -25.28 -22.91
C LYS A 570 -11.10 -24.17 -23.02
N VAL A 571 -11.02 -23.30 -24.03
CA VAL A 571 -12.12 -22.39 -24.39
C VAL A 571 -13.34 -23.17 -24.88
N ASN A 572 -13.15 -24.16 -25.76
CA ASN A 572 -14.27 -24.99 -26.24
C ASN A 572 -14.91 -25.80 -25.11
N GLU A 573 -14.12 -26.46 -24.25
CA GLU A 573 -14.62 -27.18 -23.06
C GLU A 573 -15.45 -26.29 -22.12
N ALA A 574 -15.14 -24.99 -22.05
CA ALA A 574 -15.89 -24.02 -21.25
C ALA A 574 -17.19 -23.54 -21.91
N LEU A 575 -17.23 -23.52 -23.25
CA LEU A 575 -18.41 -23.18 -24.04
C LEU A 575 -19.41 -24.35 -24.12
N ASP A 576 -18.91 -25.58 -24.29
CA ASP A 576 -19.72 -26.80 -24.27
C ASP A 576 -20.44 -26.93 -22.92
N ALA A 577 -19.70 -26.73 -21.82
CA ALA A 577 -20.26 -26.71 -20.47
C ALA A 577 -21.28 -25.57 -20.23
N LEU A 578 -21.14 -24.44 -20.94
CA LEU A 578 -22.10 -23.33 -20.88
C LEU A 578 -23.39 -23.66 -21.64
N ALA A 579 -23.30 -24.45 -22.72
CA ALA A 579 -24.42 -24.91 -23.52
C ALA A 579 -25.20 -26.07 -22.86
N ASP A 580 -24.51 -27.04 -22.22
CA ASP A 580 -25.16 -28.14 -21.48
C ASP A 580 -25.62 -27.74 -20.06
N GLY A 581 -25.09 -26.62 -19.54
CA GLY A 581 -25.45 -26.04 -18.24
C GLY A 581 -24.55 -26.46 -17.07
N SER A 582 -23.66 -27.44 -17.24
CA SER A 582 -22.71 -27.89 -16.21
C SER A 582 -21.74 -26.79 -15.76
N TYR A 583 -21.49 -25.78 -16.62
CA TYR A 583 -20.78 -24.54 -16.30
C TYR A 583 -21.27 -23.90 -14.99
N TRP A 584 -22.55 -23.99 -14.64
CA TRP A 584 -23.08 -23.29 -13.46
C TRP A 584 -22.59 -23.85 -12.13
N GLU A 585 -22.25 -25.15 -12.07
CA GLU A 585 -21.52 -25.73 -10.93
C GLU A 585 -20.07 -25.21 -10.89
N VAL A 586 -19.39 -25.15 -12.05
CA VAL A 586 -18.01 -24.62 -12.15
C VAL A 586 -17.96 -23.14 -11.72
N ALA A 587 -18.94 -22.34 -12.13
CA ALA A 587 -19.14 -20.94 -11.74
C ALA A 587 -19.42 -20.78 -10.24
N PHE A 588 -20.22 -21.66 -9.65
CA PHE A 588 -20.53 -21.61 -8.22
C PHE A 588 -19.37 -22.10 -7.34
N ASN A 589 -18.61 -23.09 -7.80
CA ASN A 589 -17.37 -23.52 -7.16
C ASN A 589 -16.28 -22.44 -7.24
N ALA A 590 -16.17 -21.73 -8.37
CA ALA A 590 -15.30 -20.55 -8.50
C ALA A 590 -15.72 -19.46 -7.50
N TYR A 591 -17.00 -19.09 -7.50
CA TYR A 591 -17.58 -18.13 -6.57
C TYR A 591 -17.25 -18.44 -5.10
N LYS A 592 -17.40 -19.70 -4.67
CA LYS A 592 -17.05 -20.13 -3.30
C LYS A 592 -15.55 -20.04 -3.04
N THR A 593 -14.76 -20.84 -3.76
CA THR A 593 -13.32 -21.05 -3.47
C THR A 593 -12.51 -19.76 -3.61
N PHE A 594 -12.88 -18.87 -4.53
CA PHE A 594 -12.19 -17.60 -4.70
C PHE A 594 -12.52 -16.59 -3.60
N ARG A 595 -13.77 -16.53 -3.11
CA ARG A 595 -14.14 -15.61 -2.01
C ARG A 595 -13.50 -16.02 -0.69
N GLU A 596 -13.38 -17.32 -0.46
CA GLU A 596 -12.68 -17.87 0.70
C GLU A 596 -11.18 -17.51 0.64
N TYR A 597 -10.49 -17.94 -0.42
CA TYR A 597 -9.02 -17.85 -0.48
C TYR A 597 -8.47 -16.48 -0.89
N TYR A 598 -9.11 -15.76 -1.82
CA TYR A 598 -8.64 -14.46 -2.31
C TYR A 598 -9.27 -13.26 -1.57
N SER A 599 -9.73 -13.45 -0.33
CA SER A 599 -10.19 -12.37 0.55
C SER A 599 -9.03 -11.54 1.10
N MET A 600 -9.20 -10.21 1.17
CA MET A 600 -8.22 -9.34 1.82
C MET A 600 -8.10 -9.63 3.32
N GLU A 601 -9.14 -10.15 3.98
CA GLU A 601 -9.10 -10.65 5.35
C GLU A 601 -8.05 -11.76 5.55
N ARG A 602 -7.90 -12.67 4.58
CA ARG A 602 -6.88 -13.74 4.62
C ARG A 602 -5.49 -13.16 4.45
N LEU A 603 -5.30 -12.29 3.46
CA LEU A 603 -4.04 -11.57 3.24
C LEU A 603 -3.64 -10.73 4.47
N PHE A 604 -4.59 -10.04 5.09
CA PHE A 604 -4.35 -9.17 6.25
C PHE A 604 -3.92 -9.95 7.50
N LYS A 605 -4.44 -11.17 7.69
CA LYS A 605 -3.96 -12.09 8.75
C LYS A 605 -2.54 -12.58 8.45
N GLU A 606 -2.24 -12.95 7.22
CA GLU A 606 -0.91 -13.45 6.81
C GLU A 606 0.17 -12.34 6.80
N TYR A 607 -0.20 -11.08 6.53
CA TYR A 607 0.65 -9.90 6.74
C TYR A 607 0.76 -9.48 8.22
N GLY A 608 -0.04 -10.06 9.13
CA GLY A 608 -0.08 -9.69 10.54
C GLY A 608 -0.64 -8.29 10.81
N TYR A 609 -1.58 -7.82 9.99
CA TYR A 609 -2.30 -6.55 10.21
C TYR A 609 -3.48 -6.68 11.19
N LEU A 610 -4.11 -7.88 11.20
CA LEU A 610 -5.22 -8.27 12.08
C LEU A 610 -4.74 -9.23 13.18
#